data_AF-A0A953BIZ5-F1
#
_entry.id   AF-A0A953BIZ5-F1
#
_cell.length_a   1.000
_cell.length_b   1.000
_cell.length_c   1.000
_cell.angle_alpha   90.00
_cell.angle_beta   90.00
_cell.angle_gamma   90.00
#
_symmetry.space_group_name_H-M   'P 1'
#
loop_
_entity.id
_entity.type
_entity.pdbx_description
1 polymer ?
#
loop_
_entity_poly.entity_id
_entity_poly.type
_entity_poly.pdbx_seq_one_letter_code
_entity_poly.pdbx_strand_id
1 'polypeptide(L)'
;MKKSKAELAKIKDLRAKRRKSRKAVAAKYHVALCERMNEATKGFNIRQVADATGCHPENVRRHLLNGRPPAMFVARLAEEFDVSPSWLLLGQGQMRAKKSKR
;
A
#
# COMPACT_ATOMS: atom_id res chain seq x y z
N MET A 1 -36.53 4.68 -21.54
CA MET A 1 -36.99 3.33 -21.11
C MET A 1 -36.43 3.02 -19.71
N LYS A 2 -37.29 2.69 -18.75
CA LYS A 2 -36.85 2.20 -17.42
C LYS A 2 -36.39 0.75 -17.58
N LYS A 3 -35.23 0.40 -17.03
CA LYS A 3 -34.70 -0.98 -17.03
C LYS A 3 -35.67 -1.89 -16.27
N SER A 4 -35.84 -3.12 -16.75
CA SER A 4 -36.71 -4.09 -16.09
C SER A 4 -36.17 -4.46 -14.69
N LYS A 5 -37.06 -4.93 -13.81
CA LYS A 5 -36.68 -5.40 -12.46
C LYS A 5 -35.58 -6.47 -12.52
N ALA A 6 -35.63 -7.34 -13.54
CA ALA A 6 -34.63 -8.38 -13.79
C ALA A 6 -33.27 -7.80 -14.21
N GLU A 7 -33.24 -6.79 -15.08
CA GLU A 7 -31.99 -6.11 -15.46
C GLU A 7 -31.36 -5.37 -14.29
N LEU A 8 -32.17 -4.71 -13.44
CA LEU A 8 -31.68 -4.03 -12.24
C LEU A 8 -31.09 -5.04 -11.23
N ALA A 9 -31.72 -6.20 -11.06
CA ALA A 9 -31.20 -7.28 -10.22
C ALA A 9 -29.85 -7.81 -10.75
N LYS A 10 -29.74 -8.04 -12.06
CA LYS A 10 -28.50 -8.47 -12.71
C LYS A 10 -27.36 -7.46 -12.54
N ILE A 11 -27.66 -6.16 -12.67
CA ILE A 11 -26.67 -5.08 -12.43
C ILE A 11 -26.21 -5.07 -10.96
N LYS A 12 -27.12 -5.24 -10.00
CA LYS A 12 -26.76 -5.29 -8.56
C LYS A 12 -25.84 -6.45 -8.27
N ASP A 13 -26.14 -7.64 -8.78
CA ASP A 13 -25.31 -8.83 -8.61
C ASP A 13 -23.90 -8.65 -9.22
N LEU A 14 -23.83 -8.13 -10.46
CA LEU A 14 -22.56 -7.81 -11.11
C LEU A 14 -21.72 -6.80 -10.30
N ARG A 15 -22.36 -5.77 -9.73
CA ARG A 15 -21.68 -4.79 -8.86
C ARG A 15 -21.17 -5.44 -7.56
N ALA A 16 -21.97 -6.32 -6.94
CA ALA A 16 -21.56 -7.04 -5.74
C ALA A 16 -20.36 -7.95 -6.02
N LYS A 17 -20.39 -8.71 -7.13
CA LYS A 17 -19.28 -9.55 -7.60
C LYS A 17 -18.01 -8.72 -7.82
N ARG A 18 -18.10 -7.58 -8.54
CA ARG A 18 -16.98 -6.65 -8.75
C ARG A 18 -16.44 -6.06 -7.44
N ARG A 19 -17.30 -5.74 -6.48
CA ARG A 19 -16.87 -5.26 -5.16
C ARG A 19 -16.10 -6.33 -4.40
N LYS A 20 -16.57 -7.58 -4.42
CA LYS A 20 -15.88 -8.71 -3.77
C LYS A 20 -14.51 -8.96 -4.40
N SER A 21 -14.41 -8.99 -5.73
CA SER A 21 -13.13 -9.20 -6.42
C SER A 21 -12.14 -8.06 -6.16
N ARG A 22 -12.58 -6.80 -6.24
CA ARG A 22 -11.73 -5.63 -5.90
C ARG A 22 -11.24 -5.67 -4.45
N LYS A 23 -12.08 -6.08 -3.50
CA LYS A 23 -11.68 -6.24 -2.10
C LYS A 23 -10.58 -7.30 -1.93
N ALA A 24 -10.69 -8.42 -2.65
CA ALA A 24 -9.67 -9.48 -2.61
C ALA A 24 -8.33 -9.01 -3.19
N VAL A 25 -8.35 -8.32 -4.34
CA VAL A 25 -7.15 -7.75 -4.96
C VAL A 25 -6.50 -6.70 -4.05
N ALA A 26 -7.29 -5.80 -3.47
CA ALA A 26 -6.78 -4.80 -2.52
C ALA A 26 -6.16 -5.46 -1.28
N ALA A 27 -6.78 -6.51 -0.74
CA ALA A 27 -6.21 -7.25 0.40
C ALA A 27 -4.85 -7.86 0.06
N LYS A 28 -4.72 -8.49 -1.12
CA LYS A 28 -3.44 -9.03 -1.59
C LYS A 28 -2.37 -7.93 -1.74
N TYR A 29 -2.73 -6.79 -2.29
CA TYR A 29 -1.85 -5.63 -2.39
C TYR A 29 -1.41 -5.11 -1.02
N HIS A 30 -2.34 -4.96 -0.07
CA HIS A 30 -2.03 -4.46 1.28
C HIS A 30 -1.04 -5.37 2.01
N VAL A 31 -1.20 -6.70 1.90
CA VAL A 31 -0.26 -7.66 2.49
C VAL A 31 1.12 -7.52 1.86
N ALA A 32 1.20 -7.50 0.52
CA ALA A 32 2.47 -7.38 -0.18
C ALA A 32 3.18 -6.04 0.10
N LEU A 33 2.41 -4.95 0.27
CA LEU A 33 2.95 -3.65 0.65
C LEU A 33 3.49 -3.67 2.09
N CYS A 34 2.79 -4.30 3.05
CA CYS A 34 3.31 -4.50 4.40
C CYS A 34 4.66 -5.22 4.38
N GLU A 35 4.75 -6.33 3.67
CA GLU A 35 5.97 -7.14 3.61
C GLU A 35 7.15 -6.30 3.11
N ARG A 36 6.95 -5.55 2.03
CA ARG A 36 8.00 -4.68 1.46
C ARG A 36 8.34 -3.49 2.34
N MET A 37 7.36 -2.87 3.02
CA MET A 37 7.66 -1.81 4.00
C MET A 37 8.46 -2.37 5.18
N ASN A 38 8.11 -3.56 5.69
CA ASN A 38 8.86 -4.20 6.76
C ASN A 38 10.28 -4.58 6.33
N GLU A 39 10.45 -5.03 5.10
CA GLU A 39 11.76 -5.31 4.52
C GLU A 39 12.59 -4.03 4.33
N ALA A 40 11.95 -2.93 3.90
CA ALA A 40 12.56 -1.61 3.80
C ALA A 40 13.07 -1.08 5.14
N THR A 41 12.28 -1.26 6.20
CA THR A 41 12.62 -0.80 7.55
C THR A 41 13.35 -1.84 8.38
N LYS A 42 13.80 -2.95 7.78
CA LYS A 42 14.47 -4.04 8.50
C LYS A 42 15.80 -3.53 9.08
N GLY A 43 15.83 -3.41 10.41
CA GLY A 43 16.99 -2.87 11.15
C GLY A 43 16.74 -1.50 11.80
N PHE A 44 15.61 -0.86 11.53
CA PHE A 44 15.20 0.38 12.18
C PHE A 44 14.10 0.12 13.22
N ASN A 45 14.17 0.83 14.33
CA ASN A 45 13.11 0.81 15.35
C ASN A 45 11.92 1.68 14.90
N ILE A 46 10.71 1.37 15.37
CA ILE A 46 9.47 2.12 15.05
C ILE A 46 9.62 3.61 15.35
N ARG A 47 10.35 3.97 16.42
CA ARG A 47 10.65 5.38 16.74
C ARG A 47 11.51 6.06 15.68
N GLN A 48 12.57 5.38 15.20
CA GLN A 48 13.42 5.92 14.14
C GLN A 48 12.63 6.12 12.84
N VAL A 49 11.75 5.17 12.51
CA VAL A 49 10.86 5.30 11.34
C VAL A 49 9.84 6.43 11.54
N ALA A 50 9.33 6.61 12.76
CA ALA A 50 8.42 7.70 13.11
C ALA A 50 9.07 9.07 12.95
N ASP A 51 10.30 9.22 13.45
CA ASP A 51 11.09 10.44 13.36
C ASP A 51 11.42 10.76 11.89
N ALA A 52 11.91 9.76 11.15
CA ALA A 52 12.21 9.80 9.72
C ALA A 52 11.00 10.23 8.85
N THR A 53 9.83 9.65 9.12
CA THR A 53 8.62 9.90 8.31
C THR A 53 7.78 11.08 8.82
N GLY A 54 8.11 11.63 10.00
CA GLY A 54 7.32 12.64 10.70
C GLY A 54 5.92 12.16 11.09
N CYS A 55 5.76 10.85 11.33
CA CYS A 55 4.48 10.21 11.66
C CYS A 55 4.50 9.68 13.09
N HIS A 56 3.36 9.71 13.78
CA HIS A 56 3.27 9.16 15.14
C HIS A 56 3.65 7.65 15.16
N PRO A 57 4.42 7.16 16.16
CA PRO A 57 4.86 5.76 16.23
C PRO A 57 3.73 4.72 16.10
N GLU A 58 2.56 4.99 16.70
CA GLU A 58 1.40 4.10 16.54
C GLU A 58 0.85 4.09 15.11
N ASN A 59 0.92 5.20 14.37
CA ASN A 59 0.53 5.22 12.95
C ASN A 59 1.50 4.40 12.11
N VAL A 60 2.80 4.53 12.36
CA VAL A 60 3.83 3.69 11.72
C VAL A 60 3.53 2.21 11.97
N ARG A 61 3.32 1.81 13.23
CA ARG A 61 2.98 0.43 13.60
C ARG A 61 1.72 -0.06 12.87
N ARG A 62 0.66 0.75 12.85
CA ARG A 62 -0.59 0.42 12.15
C ARG A 62 -0.40 0.26 10.64
N HIS A 63 0.46 1.06 10.03
CA HIS A 63 0.75 1.00 8.59
C HIS A 63 1.57 -0.24 8.24
N LEU A 64 2.59 -0.56 9.02
CA LEU A 64 3.43 -1.75 8.85
C LEU A 64 2.68 -3.08 9.07
N LEU A 65 1.61 -3.07 9.88
CA LEU A 65 0.79 -4.25 10.15
C LEU A 65 -0.39 -4.39 9.17
N ASN A 66 -1.13 -3.32 8.88
CA ASN A 66 -2.42 -3.39 8.18
C ASN A 66 -2.37 -3.04 6.69
N GLY A 67 -1.26 -2.50 6.19
CA GLY A 67 -1.02 -2.32 4.75
C GLY A 67 -1.82 -1.21 4.12
N ARG A 68 -2.39 -0.31 4.95
CA ARG A 68 -3.15 0.87 4.54
C ARG A 68 -2.44 2.17 4.94
N PRO A 69 -1.19 2.41 4.50
CA PRO A 69 -0.55 3.69 4.66
C PRO A 69 -1.19 4.75 3.74
N PRO A 70 -1.23 6.02 4.16
CA PRO A 70 -1.49 7.12 3.24
C PRO A 70 -0.34 7.24 2.23
N ALA A 71 -0.64 7.73 1.03
CA ALA A 71 0.36 7.87 -0.03
C ALA A 71 1.57 8.73 0.40
N MET A 72 1.32 9.78 1.20
CA MET A 72 2.38 10.63 1.77
C MET A 72 3.36 9.86 2.66
N PHE A 73 2.88 8.88 3.44
CA PHE A 73 3.75 8.05 4.26
C PHE A 73 4.64 7.17 3.38
N VAL A 74 4.08 6.57 2.33
CA VAL A 74 4.84 5.72 1.40
C VAL A 74 5.90 6.53 0.65
N ALA A 75 5.56 7.75 0.22
CA ALA A 75 6.50 8.65 -0.45
C ALA A 75 7.67 9.03 0.47
N ARG A 76 7.37 9.50 1.69
CA ARG A 76 8.41 9.84 2.68
C ARG A 76 9.28 8.65 3.05
N LEU A 77 8.68 7.46 3.22
CA LEU A 77 9.44 6.25 3.50
C LEU A 77 10.36 5.88 2.32
N ALA A 78 9.91 6.05 1.09
CA ALA A 78 10.76 5.82 -0.08
C ALA A 78 11.94 6.80 -0.15
N GLU A 79 11.70 8.08 0.12
CA GLU A 79 12.72 9.13 0.10
C GLU A 79 13.75 8.96 1.22
N GLU A 80 13.29 8.80 2.47
CA GLU A 80 14.16 8.78 3.65
C GLU A 80 14.98 7.49 3.77
N PHE A 81 14.45 6.36 3.27
CA PHE A 81 15.16 5.07 3.28
C PHE A 81 15.85 4.74 1.95
N ASP A 82 15.87 5.66 0.99
CA ASP A 82 16.47 5.49 -0.35
C ASP A 82 15.93 4.23 -1.08
N VAL A 83 14.63 3.98 -0.92
CA VAL A 83 13.92 2.82 -1.47
C VAL A 83 13.22 3.21 -2.77
N SER A 84 13.31 2.36 -3.79
CA SER A 84 12.62 2.56 -5.05
C SER A 84 11.09 2.52 -4.87
N PRO A 85 10.35 3.57 -5.27
CA PRO A 85 8.88 3.56 -5.23
C PRO A 85 8.28 2.44 -6.06
N SER A 86 8.90 2.10 -7.20
CA SER A 86 8.46 1.00 -8.08
C SER A 86 8.59 -0.35 -7.39
N TRP A 87 9.67 -0.58 -6.66
CA TRP A 87 9.82 -1.79 -5.86
C TRP A 87 8.82 -1.81 -4.70
N LEU A 88 8.69 -0.70 -3.96
CA LEU A 88 7.82 -0.63 -2.79
C LEU A 88 6.34 -0.83 -3.13
N LEU A 89 5.87 -0.22 -4.22
CA LEU A 89 4.46 -0.28 -4.64
C LEU A 89 4.16 -1.54 -5.47
N LEU A 90 5.02 -1.89 -6.42
CA LEU A 90 4.72 -2.90 -7.43
C LEU A 90 5.51 -4.21 -7.25
N GLY A 91 6.53 -4.22 -6.39
CA GLY A 91 7.45 -5.35 -6.26
C GLY A 91 8.37 -5.53 -7.46
N GLN A 92 8.58 -4.47 -8.25
CA GLN A 92 9.35 -4.51 -9.49
C GLN A 92 10.71 -3.83 -9.32
N GLY A 93 11.77 -4.45 -9.85
CA GLY A 93 13.12 -3.90 -9.83
C GLY A 93 13.86 -4.14 -8.51
N GLN A 94 14.90 -3.34 -8.26
CA GLN A 94 15.70 -3.43 -7.04
C GLN A 94 15.09 -2.58 -5.91
N MET A 95 15.22 -3.06 -4.68
CA MET A 95 14.74 -2.39 -3.48
C MET A 95 15.33 -1.00 -3.31
N ARG A 96 16.66 -0.87 -3.41
CA ARG A 96 17.35 0.41 -3.27
C ARG A 96 17.43 1.08 -4.63
N ALA A 97 17.03 2.34 -4.70
CA ALA A 97 17.29 3.13 -5.89
C ALA A 97 18.82 3.21 -6.02
N LYS A 98 19.38 2.74 -7.15
CA LYS A 98 20.80 2.91 -7.43
C LYS A 98 21.04 4.43 -7.47
N LYS A 99 21.64 5.01 -6.42
CA LYS A 99 21.82 6.47 -6.27
C LYS A 99 22.28 7.06 -7.61
N SER A 100 21.37 7.72 -8.32
CA SER A 100 21.75 8.57 -9.44
C SER A 100 22.34 9.80 -8.78
N LYS A 101 23.67 9.87 -8.78
CA LYS A 101 24.49 11.00 -8.34
C LYS A 101 23.82 12.30 -8.85
N ARG A 102 23.24 13.08 -7.93
CA ARG A 102 22.85 14.47 -8.19
C ARG A 102 23.99 15.36 -7.73
#